data_AF-A0A952NUF2-F1
#
_entry.id   AF-A0A952NUF2-F1
#
_cell.length_a   1.000
_cell.length_b   1.000
_cell.length_c   1.000
_cell.angle_alpha   90.00
_cell.angle_beta   90.00
_cell.angle_gamma   90.00
#
_symmetry.space_group_name_H-M   'P 1'
#
loop_
_entity.id
_entity.type
_entity.pdbx_description
1 polymer ?
#
loop_
_entity_poly.entity_id
_entity_poly.type
_entity_poly.pdbx_seq_one_letter_code
_entity_poly.pdbx_strand_id
1 'polypeptide(L)'
;MKFLIPLIFIVSIQAHATWWPPESRKTGTTVTLLNCNIQGPDQQVTVVRDRERLILKELTGRGRWIERDLTATEWDAKILRLQMGEKGEQTELDARDPFYYVLQYDQEIRRWTFDYRVPGWRQLGMADCW
;
A
#
# COMPACT_ATOMS: atom_id res chain seq x y z
N MET A 1 31.29 -73.33 -17.69
CA MET A 1 30.50 -72.09 -17.90
C MET A 1 30.31 -71.43 -16.53
N LYS A 2 30.84 -70.22 -16.34
CA LYS A 2 30.88 -69.50 -15.06
C LYS A 2 29.56 -68.74 -14.85
N PHE A 3 28.86 -69.03 -13.75
CA PHE A 3 27.70 -68.25 -13.31
C PHE A 3 28.17 -67.06 -12.46
N LEU A 4 27.77 -65.85 -12.87
CA LEU A 4 27.92 -64.62 -12.10
C LEU A 4 26.55 -64.29 -11.48
N ILE A 5 26.48 -64.28 -10.16
CA ILE A 5 25.30 -63.82 -9.40
C ILE A 5 25.55 -62.33 -9.07
N PRO A 6 24.64 -61.40 -9.41
CA PRO A 6 24.80 -60.03 -8.98
C PRO A 6 24.33 -59.87 -7.51
N LEU A 7 25.22 -59.36 -6.66
CA LEU A 7 24.86 -58.82 -5.35
C LEU A 7 24.05 -57.54 -5.55
N ILE A 8 22.81 -57.54 -5.08
CA ILE A 8 21.98 -56.32 -4.98
C ILE A 8 22.25 -55.69 -3.62
N PHE A 9 22.93 -54.55 -3.60
CA PHE A 9 23.03 -53.70 -2.41
C PHE A 9 21.73 -52.91 -2.26
N ILE A 10 20.95 -53.23 -1.23
CA ILE A 10 19.79 -52.43 -0.81
C ILE A 10 20.34 -51.31 0.09
N VAL A 11 20.36 -50.08 -0.43
CA VAL A 11 20.65 -48.89 0.38
C VAL A 11 19.34 -48.39 0.96
N SER A 12 19.11 -48.65 2.24
CA SER A 12 18.00 -48.08 3.00
C SER A 12 18.25 -46.59 3.25
N ILE A 13 17.55 -45.72 2.51
CA ILE A 13 17.53 -44.28 2.80
C ILE A 13 16.52 -44.07 3.93
N GLN A 14 17.02 -43.87 5.15
CA GLN A 14 16.18 -43.38 6.25
C GLN A 14 15.82 -41.92 5.96
N ALA A 15 14.55 -41.69 5.61
CA ALA A 15 13.98 -40.36 5.52
C ALA A 15 13.89 -39.78 6.93
N HIS A 16 14.85 -38.93 7.29
CA HIS A 16 14.73 -38.08 8.47
C HIS A 16 13.69 -37.02 8.14
N ALA A 17 12.50 -37.15 8.73
CA ALA A 17 11.52 -36.08 8.78
C ALA A 17 12.14 -34.93 9.58
N THR A 18 12.78 -33.99 8.89
CA THR A 18 13.16 -32.70 9.48
C THR A 18 11.88 -31.96 9.79
N TRP A 19 11.47 -32.00 11.05
CA TRP A 19 10.48 -31.07 11.59
C TRP A 19 11.05 -29.66 11.44
N TRP A 20 10.73 -28.99 10.33
CA TRP A 20 10.93 -27.55 10.24
C TRP A 20 9.96 -26.93 11.25
N PRO A 21 10.44 -26.13 12.22
CA PRO A 21 9.53 -25.36 13.03
C PRO A 21 8.69 -24.48 12.09
N PRO A 22 7.39 -24.28 12.37
CA PRO A 22 6.60 -23.34 11.59
C PRO A 22 7.33 -22.00 11.62
N GLU A 23 7.69 -21.52 10.43
CA GLU A 23 8.38 -20.26 10.21
C GLU A 23 7.71 -19.21 11.09
N SER A 24 8.46 -18.69 12.07
CA SER A 24 7.92 -17.71 13.00
C SER A 24 7.39 -16.57 12.15
N ARG A 25 6.08 -16.29 12.25
CA ARG A 25 5.51 -15.10 11.65
C ARG A 25 6.23 -13.94 12.33
N LYS A 26 7.29 -13.42 11.68
CA LYS A 26 7.76 -12.06 11.92
C LYS A 26 6.51 -11.20 11.84
N THR A 27 6.03 -10.76 12.99
CA THR A 27 5.10 -9.66 13.13
C THR A 27 5.79 -8.50 12.43
N GLY A 28 5.44 -8.31 11.15
CA GLY A 28 5.97 -7.21 10.36
C GLY A 28 5.63 -5.95 11.13
N THR A 29 6.64 -5.22 11.59
CA THR A 29 6.39 -3.93 12.24
C THR A 29 5.90 -2.99 11.16
N THR A 30 4.60 -2.74 11.14
CA THR A 30 4.01 -1.71 10.27
C THR A 30 4.55 -0.36 10.69
N VAL A 31 5.18 0.36 9.77
CA VAL A 31 5.76 1.69 10.02
C VAL A 31 4.89 2.74 9.32
N THR A 32 4.48 3.78 10.04
CA THR A 32 3.83 4.95 9.45
C THR A 32 4.87 5.85 8.79
N LEU A 33 4.70 6.12 7.49
CA LEU A 33 5.57 6.97 6.68
C LEU A 33 5.01 8.36 6.44
N LEU A 34 3.69 8.49 6.49
CA LEU A 34 2.96 9.74 6.35
C LEU A 34 1.70 9.65 7.19
N ASN A 35 1.38 10.73 7.90
CA ASN A 35 0.09 10.89 8.54
C ASN A 35 -0.31 12.37 8.42
N CYS A 36 -1.40 12.64 7.72
CA CYS A 36 -1.84 14.00 7.40
C CYS A 36 -3.33 14.17 7.67
N ASN A 37 -3.70 15.28 8.29
CA ASN A 37 -5.05 15.82 8.25
C ASN A 37 -5.20 16.78 7.06
N ILE A 38 -6.26 16.63 6.26
CA ILE A 38 -6.40 17.37 5.00
C ILE A 38 -7.57 18.37 5.05
N GLN A 39 -8.70 18.02 5.68
CA GLN A 39 -9.89 18.88 5.74
C GLN A 39 -10.64 18.73 7.07
N GLY A 40 -9.96 18.99 8.18
CA GLY A 40 -10.54 18.89 9.52
C GLY A 40 -10.48 17.47 10.09
N PRO A 41 -10.96 17.26 11.33
CA PRO A 41 -10.71 16.01 12.08
C PRO A 41 -11.23 14.75 11.38
N ASP A 42 -12.18 14.89 10.46
CA ASP A 42 -12.86 13.78 9.79
C ASP A 42 -12.23 13.40 8.44
N GLN A 43 -11.11 14.02 8.05
CA GLN A 43 -10.36 13.62 6.86
C GLN A 43 -8.86 13.49 7.11
N GLN A 44 -8.41 12.24 7.12
CA GLN A 44 -7.03 11.84 7.43
C GLN A 44 -6.48 10.92 6.35
N VAL A 45 -5.21 11.10 5.99
CA VAL A 45 -4.50 10.22 5.06
C VAL A 45 -3.24 9.72 5.71
N THR A 46 -3.07 8.40 5.69
CA THR A 46 -1.93 7.70 6.28
C THR A 46 -1.28 6.83 5.22
N VAL A 47 0.04 6.91 5.08
CA VAL A 47 0.82 5.92 4.34
C VAL A 47 1.55 5.05 5.34
N VAL A 48 1.34 3.75 5.25
CA VAL A 48 2.06 2.77 6.06
C VAL A 48 2.89 1.85 5.18
N ARG A 49 4.04 1.41 5.69
CA ARG A 49 4.83 0.34 5.12
C ARG A 49 4.66 -0.91 5.97
N ASP A 50 4.10 -1.95 5.36
CA ASP A 50 4.03 -3.29 5.93
C ASP A 50 4.92 -4.21 5.10
N ARG A 51 6.09 -4.57 5.67
CA ARG A 51 7.17 -5.25 4.96
C ARG A 51 7.60 -4.45 3.72
N GLU A 52 7.32 -4.97 2.53
CA GLU A 52 7.64 -4.34 1.24
C GLU A 52 6.43 -3.64 0.61
N ARG A 53 5.24 -3.75 1.23
CA ARG A 53 4.01 -3.15 0.72
C ARG A 53 3.86 -1.74 1.27
N LEU A 54 3.57 -0.81 0.37
CA LEU A 54 3.09 0.52 0.73
C LEU A 54 1.57 0.51 0.66
N ILE A 55 0.92 0.94 1.72
CA ILE A 55 -0.53 0.96 1.84
C ILE A 55 -0.95 2.40 2.14
N LEU A 56 -1.86 2.93 1.32
CA LEU A 56 -2.52 4.20 1.55
C LEU A 56 -3.83 3.92 2.30
N LYS A 57 -4.03 4.59 3.42
CA LYS A 57 -5.25 4.59 4.20
C LYS A 57 -5.85 5.98 4.20
N GLU A 58 -7.14 6.08 3.94
CA GLU A 58 -7.87 7.34 3.90
C GLU A 58 -9.11 7.26 4.78
N LEU A 59 -9.25 8.18 5.73
CA LEU A 59 -10.51 8.47 6.38
C LEU A 59 -11.28 9.44 5.48
N THR A 60 -12.33 8.94 4.85
CA THR A 60 -13.23 9.78 4.04
C THR A 60 -14.03 10.72 4.92
N GLY A 61 -14.51 11.84 4.37
CA GLY A 61 -15.37 12.80 5.10
C GLY A 61 -16.72 12.24 5.60
N ARG A 62 -17.03 10.96 5.34
CA ARG A 62 -18.15 10.20 5.92
C ARG A 62 -17.74 9.34 7.12
N GLY A 63 -16.50 9.44 7.60
CA GLY A 63 -15.97 8.67 8.71
C GLY A 63 -15.61 7.21 8.36
N ARG A 64 -15.52 6.86 7.07
CA ARG A 64 -15.12 5.51 6.62
C ARG A 64 -13.65 5.48 6.24
N TRP A 65 -12.93 4.49 6.78
CA TRP A 65 -11.59 4.14 6.32
C TRP A 65 -11.63 3.34 5.02
N ILE A 66 -10.82 3.76 4.06
CA ILE A 66 -10.55 3.08 2.81
C ILE A 66 -9.06 2.79 2.75
N GLU A 67 -8.69 1.59 2.31
CA GLU A 67 -7.30 1.18 2.16
C GLU A 67 -7.06 0.71 0.73
N ARG A 68 -5.92 1.07 0.16
CA ARG A 68 -5.44 0.55 -1.13
C ARG A 68 -3.94 0.39 -1.12
N ASP A 69 -3.43 -0.50 -1.97
CA ASP A 69 -2.01 -0.54 -2.25
C ASP A 69 -1.58 0.77 -2.93
N LEU A 70 -0.44 1.29 -2.47
CA LEU A 70 0.21 2.47 -3.03
C LEU A 70 1.39 2.00 -3.87
N THR A 71 1.44 2.43 -5.12
CA THR A 71 2.57 2.06 -5.98
C THR A 71 3.83 2.83 -5.57
N ALA A 72 5.00 2.24 -5.79
CA ALA A 72 6.27 2.94 -5.58
C ALA A 72 6.33 4.25 -6.39
N THR A 73 5.83 4.23 -7.63
CA THR A 73 5.78 5.42 -8.51
C THR A 73 4.96 6.56 -7.91
N GLU A 74 3.76 6.31 -7.37
CA GLU A 74 2.95 7.34 -6.71
C GLU A 74 3.65 7.90 -5.46
N TRP A 75 4.28 7.02 -4.67
CA TRP A 75 4.99 7.42 -3.46
C TRP A 75 6.27 8.23 -3.73
N ASP A 76 7.04 7.83 -4.74
CA ASP A 76 8.30 8.47 -5.12
C ASP A 76 8.05 9.82 -5.80
N ALA A 77 7.00 9.92 -6.62
CA ALA A 77 6.53 11.18 -7.18
C ALA A 77 5.96 12.14 -6.12
N LYS A 78 5.68 11.64 -4.90
CA LYS A 78 4.99 12.37 -3.83
C LYS A 78 3.64 12.94 -4.29
N ILE A 79 2.89 12.15 -5.06
CA ILE A 79 1.56 12.48 -5.56
C ILE A 79 0.64 11.32 -5.21
N LEU A 80 -0.21 11.53 -4.21
CA LEU A 80 -1.14 10.53 -3.67
C LEU A 80 -2.55 10.85 -4.14
N ARG A 81 -3.12 9.97 -4.97
CA ARG A 81 -4.51 10.07 -5.40
C ARG A 81 -5.43 9.51 -4.32
N LEU A 82 -6.40 10.34 -3.91
CA LEU A 82 -7.37 10.05 -2.86
C LEU A 82 -8.74 9.72 -3.47
N GLN A 83 -9.56 8.99 -2.72
CA GLN A 83 -10.91 8.63 -3.16
C GLN A 83 -11.91 9.73 -2.78
N MET A 84 -12.69 10.17 -3.77
CA MET A 84 -13.85 11.02 -3.51
C MET A 84 -14.95 10.16 -2.88
N GLY A 85 -15.24 10.41 -1.61
CA GLY A 85 -16.12 9.57 -0.81
C GLY A 85 -17.61 9.65 -1.14
N GLU A 86 -18.08 9.44 -2.38
CA GLU A 86 -19.47 9.04 -2.70
C GLU A 86 -19.60 8.24 -4.01
N LYS A 87 -20.13 7.01 -3.89
CA LYS A 87 -20.61 6.06 -4.92
C LYS A 87 -19.59 5.53 -5.96
N GLY A 88 -19.21 4.27 -5.76
CA GLY A 88 -19.36 3.23 -6.79
C GLY A 88 -18.45 3.24 -8.02
N GLU A 89 -17.70 4.30 -8.29
CA GLU A 89 -16.82 4.34 -9.44
C GLU A 89 -15.37 4.39 -8.95
N GLN A 90 -14.63 3.31 -9.25
CA GLN A 90 -13.29 3.53 -9.74
C GLN A 90 -13.43 4.64 -10.80
N THR A 91 -13.00 5.85 -10.48
CA THR A 91 -12.50 6.69 -11.55
C THR A 91 -11.29 5.93 -12.08
N GLU A 92 -11.54 5.06 -13.06
CA GLU A 92 -10.63 5.00 -14.19
C GLU A 92 -10.51 6.45 -14.63
N LEU A 93 -9.47 7.11 -14.12
CA LEU A 93 -9.10 8.44 -14.53
C LEU A 93 -8.71 8.32 -16.00
N ASP A 94 -9.67 8.45 -16.89
CA ASP A 94 -9.38 9.02 -18.20
C ASP A 94 -8.67 10.34 -17.87
N ALA A 95 -7.49 10.56 -18.45
CA ALA A 95 -6.64 11.73 -18.21
C ALA A 95 -7.34 13.07 -18.54
N ARG A 96 -8.61 13.01 -18.97
CA ARG A 96 -9.51 14.09 -19.34
C ARG A 96 -10.59 14.39 -18.30
N ASP A 97 -10.74 13.59 -17.25
CA ASP A 97 -11.81 13.77 -16.27
C ASP A 97 -11.41 14.82 -15.20
N PRO A 98 -12.15 15.93 -15.03
CA PRO A 98 -11.75 17.05 -14.17
C PRO A 98 -11.98 16.80 -12.67
N PHE A 99 -12.42 15.60 -12.28
CA PHE A 99 -12.64 15.21 -10.89
C PHE A 99 -11.40 14.55 -10.33
N TYR A 100 -10.69 15.24 -9.45
CA TYR A 100 -9.57 14.63 -8.75
C TYR A 100 -9.46 15.15 -7.33
N TYR A 101 -8.97 14.27 -6.46
CA TYR A 101 -8.49 14.62 -5.14
C TYR A 101 -7.07 14.10 -5.00
N VAL A 102 -6.12 15.01 -4.87
CA VAL A 102 -4.70 14.69 -4.77
C VAL A 102 -4.12 15.33 -3.51
N LEU A 103 -3.32 14.55 -2.79
CA LEU A 103 -2.38 15.02 -1.77
C LEU A 103 -0.97 14.95 -2.38
N GLN A 104 -0.27 16.08 -2.45
CA GLN A 104 1.02 16.18 -3.12
C GLN A 104 2.04 16.94 -2.27
N TYR A 105 3.32 16.59 -2.39
CA TYR A 105 4.37 17.34 -1.70
C TYR A 105 4.87 18.48 -2.58
N ASP A 106 4.64 19.71 -2.13
CA ASP A 106 5.15 20.91 -2.75
C ASP A 106 6.61 21.14 -2.33
N GLN A 107 7.51 21.13 -3.30
CA GLN A 107 8.96 21.27 -3.08
C GLN A 107 9.37 22.72 -2.77
N GLU A 108 8.61 23.71 -3.23
CA GLU A 108 8.93 25.13 -3.02
C GLU A 108 8.68 25.52 -1.57
N ILE A 109 7.52 25.13 -1.03
CA ILE A 109 7.16 25.41 0.37
C ILE A 109 7.49 24.25 1.32
N ARG A 110 8.01 23.15 0.80
CA ARG A 110 8.40 21.93 1.55
C ARG A 110 7.28 21.36 2.42
N ARG A 111 6.05 21.36 1.91
CA ARG A 111 4.85 20.92 2.64
C ARG A 111 3.95 20.06 1.76
N TRP A 112 3.21 19.17 2.41
CA TRP A 112 2.10 18.50 1.76
C TRP A 112 0.94 19.47 1.56
N THR A 113 0.38 19.47 0.36
CA THR A 113 -0.77 20.27 -0.04
C THR A 113 -1.80 19.35 -0.68
N PHE A 114 -3.04 19.80 -0.68
CA PHE A 114 -4.11 19.09 -1.35
C PHE A 114 -4.81 19.96 -2.39
N ASP A 115 -5.27 19.30 -3.44
CA ASP A 115 -6.11 19.88 -4.48
C ASP A 115 -7.32 18.97 -4.69
N TYR A 116 -8.48 19.50 -4.33
CA TYR A 116 -9.75 18.83 -4.49
C TYR A 116 -10.57 19.60 -5.53
N ARG A 117 -10.92 18.94 -6.63
CA ARG A 117 -11.61 19.54 -7.76
C ARG A 117 -12.86 18.75 -8.14
N VAL A 118 -13.96 19.49 -8.30
CA VAL A 118 -15.22 19.03 -8.88
C VAL A 118 -15.77 20.12 -9.83
N PRO A 119 -16.75 19.84 -10.70
CA PRO A 119 -17.35 20.82 -11.57
C PRO A 119 -17.84 22.05 -10.80
N GLY A 120 -17.37 23.23 -11.23
CA GLY A 120 -17.73 24.51 -10.64
C GLY A 120 -17.08 24.82 -9.28
N TRP A 121 -16.23 23.94 -8.74
CA TRP A 121 -15.63 24.16 -7.43
C TRP A 121 -14.23 23.54 -7.30
N ARG A 122 -13.33 24.27 -6.65
CA ARG A 122 -11.97 23.81 -6.35
C ARG A 122 -11.56 24.30 -4.98
N GLN A 123 -10.92 23.44 -4.20
CA GLN A 123 -10.27 23.79 -2.96
C GLN A 123 -8.81 23.38 -3.00
N LEU A 124 -7.97 24.33 -2.56
CA LEU A 124 -6.55 24.14 -2.34
C LEU A 124 -6.27 24.40 -0.86
N GLY A 125 -5.35 23.63 -0.29
CA GLY A 125 -4.93 23.86 1.09
C GLY A 125 -3.65 23.13 1.45
N MET A 126 -3.14 23.46 2.63
CA MET A 126 -2.04 22.73 3.25
C MET A 126 -2.61 21.55 4.03
N ALA A 127 -1.92 20.42 3.96
CA ALA A 127 -2.18 19.30 4.85
C ALA A 127 -1.33 19.46 6.12
N ASP A 128 -1.93 19.19 7.26
CA ASP A 128 -1.24 19.17 8.55
C ASP A 128 -0.71 17.75 8.80
N CYS A 129 0.61 17.57 8.72
CA CYS A 129 1.24 16.26 8.74
C CYS A 129 2.27 16.12 9.87
N TRP A 130 2.35 14.94 10.47
CA TRP A 130 3.25 14.61 11.60
C TRP A 130 3.81 13.20 11.54
#